data_AF-A0A177CCV2-F1
#
_entry.id   AF-A0A177CCV2-F1
#
_cell.length_a   1.000
_cell.length_b   1.000
_cell.length_c   1.000
_cell.angle_alpha   90.00
_cell.angle_beta   90.00
_cell.angle_gamma   90.00
#
_symmetry.space_group_name_H-M   'P 1'
#
loop_
_entity.id
_entity.type
_entity.pdbx_description
1 polymer ?
#
loop_
_entity_poly.entity_id
_entity_poly.type
_entity_poly.pdbx_seq_one_letter_code
_entity_poly.pdbx_strand_id
1 'polypeptide(L)'
;MSTFSFKLDPASLPKLNARGDNFPEYRSAWTVAFRYAGLWPIISKKKSRPAALAANTEAAALAARSEAIDAWDADDTKALVMILSSVHNDLTQQVADCETSPAAWDYLTSRFDRDTGQSSIMLFRSLTNLRYRDGDDLRLHLDEFH
;
A
#
# COMPACT_ATOMS: atom_id res chain seq x y z
N MET A 1 25.28 19.56 -16.66
CA MET A 1 23.94 18.93 -16.59
C MET A 1 23.89 18.16 -15.29
N SER A 2 23.18 18.66 -14.26
CA SER A 2 23.01 17.90 -13.01
C SER A 2 22.08 16.73 -13.27
N THR A 3 22.62 15.52 -13.19
CA THR A 3 21.83 14.29 -13.14
C THR A 3 20.99 14.31 -11.88
N PHE A 4 19.70 14.65 -12.00
CA PHE A 4 18.74 14.51 -10.91
C PHE A 4 18.59 13.01 -10.59
N SER A 5 19.29 12.56 -9.55
CA SER A 5 19.10 11.25 -8.95
C SER A 5 17.96 11.36 -7.95
N PHE A 6 16.74 11.03 -8.37
CA PHE A 6 15.64 10.84 -7.43
C PHE A 6 15.92 9.59 -6.61
N LYS A 7 16.16 9.75 -5.31
CA LYS A 7 16.27 8.65 -4.36
C LYS A 7 15.00 8.66 -3.53
N LEU A 8 14.19 7.60 -3.68
CA LEU A 8 13.04 7.39 -2.81
C LEU A 8 13.59 7.07 -1.41
N ASP A 9 13.44 7.98 -0.46
CA ASP A 9 13.74 7.71 0.93
C ASP A 9 12.50 7.08 1.60
N PRO A 10 12.52 5.80 1.96
CA PRO A 10 11.39 5.16 2.62
C PRO A 10 11.07 5.78 3.99
N ALA A 11 12.01 6.48 4.63
CA ALA A 11 11.75 7.21 5.88
C ALA A 11 10.94 8.52 5.65
N SER A 12 10.94 9.04 4.43
CA SER A 12 10.16 10.23 4.04
C SER A 12 8.71 9.92 3.67
N LEU A 13 8.37 8.63 3.53
CA LEU A 13 7.02 8.20 3.19
C LEU A 13 6.12 8.15 4.43
N PRO A 14 4.82 8.43 4.29
CA PRO A 14 3.87 8.35 5.39
C PRO A 14 3.83 6.92 5.95
N LYS A 15 3.89 6.80 7.27
CA LYS A 15 3.69 5.53 7.99
C LYS A 15 2.22 5.36 8.32
N LEU A 16 1.69 4.15 8.18
CA LEU A 16 0.30 3.86 8.51
C LEU A 16 0.09 3.95 10.03
N ASN A 17 -0.86 4.77 10.47
CA ASN A 17 -1.20 4.90 11.89
C ASN A 17 -1.99 3.67 12.37
N ALA A 18 -1.92 3.35 13.67
CA ALA A 18 -2.66 2.23 14.26
C ALA A 18 -4.19 2.30 14.03
N ARG A 19 -4.73 3.51 13.91
CA ARG A 19 -6.15 3.77 13.62
C ARG A 19 -6.51 3.68 12.13
N GLY A 20 -5.53 3.85 11.24
CA GLY A 20 -5.77 3.85 9.79
C GLY A 20 -6.33 5.14 9.20
N ASP A 21 -6.43 6.23 9.97
CA ASP A 21 -6.98 7.51 9.50
C ASP A 21 -6.25 8.06 8.26
N ASN A 22 -4.94 7.78 8.15
CA ASN A 22 -4.10 8.21 7.03
C ASN A 22 -3.97 7.16 5.92
N PHE A 23 -4.83 6.14 5.91
CA PHE A 23 -4.76 5.06 4.93
C PHE A 23 -4.84 5.53 3.46
N PRO A 24 -5.67 6.52 3.07
CA PRO A 24 -5.70 7.00 1.68
C PRO A 24 -4.36 7.62 1.22
N GLU A 25 -3.76 8.45 2.06
CA GLU A 25 -2.46 9.08 1.80
C GLU A 25 -1.35 8.03 1.77
N TYR A 26 -1.32 7.14 2.77
CA TYR A 26 -0.43 5.99 2.83
C TYR A 26 -0.52 5.13 1.56
N ARG A 27 -1.73 4.73 1.17
CA ARG A 27 -1.98 3.88 0.00
C ARG A 27 -1.45 4.54 -1.27
N SER A 28 -1.71 5.84 -1.45
CA SER A 28 -1.25 6.57 -2.64
C SER A 28 0.28 6.64 -2.71
N ALA A 29 0.94 7.02 -1.61
CA ALA A 29 2.39 7.17 -1.55
C ALA A 29 3.11 5.83 -1.74
N TRP A 30 2.65 4.77 -1.07
CA TRP A 30 3.25 3.44 -1.17
C TRP A 30 2.97 2.77 -2.50
N THR A 31 1.83 3.04 -3.15
CA THR A 31 1.59 2.59 -4.54
C THR A 31 2.64 3.17 -5.49
N VAL A 32 2.99 4.46 -5.34
CA VAL A 32 4.05 5.10 -6.14
C VAL A 32 5.42 4.51 -5.80
N ALA A 33 5.71 4.29 -4.51
CA ALA A 33 6.95 3.65 -4.06
C ALA A 33 7.14 2.25 -4.67
N PHE A 34 6.11 1.41 -4.64
CA PHE A 34 6.17 0.06 -5.23
C PHE A 34 6.28 0.08 -6.75
N ARG A 35 5.70 1.08 -7.42
CA ARG A 35 5.90 1.28 -8.86
C ARG A 35 7.33 1.70 -9.18
N TYR A 36 7.90 2.60 -8.39
CA TYR A 36 9.31 3.00 -8.52
C TYR A 36 10.25 1.82 -8.29
N ALA A 37 9.96 0.97 -7.31
CA ALA A 37 10.75 -0.22 -7.01
C ALA A 37 10.55 -1.39 -8.00
N GLY A 38 9.61 -1.28 -8.95
CA GLY A 38 9.26 -2.36 -9.88
C GLY A 38 8.52 -3.55 -9.25
N LEU A 39 8.12 -3.44 -7.98
CA LEU A 39 7.48 -4.50 -7.19
C LEU A 39 5.94 -4.49 -7.29
N TRP A 40 5.36 -3.41 -7.81
CA TRP A 40 3.91 -3.29 -7.98
C TRP A 40 3.24 -4.44 -8.75
N PRO A 41 3.83 -5.03 -9.81
CA PRO A 41 3.23 -6.18 -10.50
C PRO A 41 3.01 -7.40 -9.61
N ILE A 42 3.82 -7.58 -8.56
CA ILE A 42 3.69 -8.70 -7.61
C ILE A 42 2.56 -8.41 -6.63
N ILE A 43 2.58 -7.23 -6.01
CA ILE A 43 1.57 -6.79 -5.03
C ILE A 43 0.17 -6.71 -5.66
N SER A 44 0.07 -6.25 -6.91
CA SER A 44 -1.19 -6.19 -7.66
C SER A 44 -1.66 -7.53 -8.22
N LYS A 45 -0.97 -8.64 -7.88
CA LYS A 45 -1.22 -10.00 -8.37
C LYS A 45 -1.15 -10.16 -9.90
N LYS A 46 -0.57 -9.19 -10.61
CA LYS A 46 -0.37 -9.26 -12.06
C LYS A 46 0.69 -10.28 -12.45
N LYS A 47 1.72 -10.44 -11.60
CA LYS A 47 2.75 -11.48 -11.72
C LYS A 47 2.45 -12.58 -10.71
N SER A 48 1.63 -13.56 -11.11
CA SER A 48 1.35 -14.75 -10.30
C SER A 48 2.61 -15.60 -10.14
N ARG A 49 2.82 -16.16 -8.95
CA ARG A 49 3.91 -17.11 -8.69
C ARG A 49 3.85 -18.24 -9.72
N PRO A 50 4.97 -18.60 -10.38
CA PRO A 50 5.00 -19.73 -11.29
C PRO A 50 4.53 -20.99 -10.56
N ALA A 51 3.44 -21.63 -11.02
CA ALA A 51 2.92 -22.83 -10.37
C ALA A 51 3.95 -23.98 -10.47
N ALA A 52 4.26 -24.62 -9.35
CA ALA A 52 5.05 -25.85 -9.33
C ALA A 52 4.21 -26.95 -10.00
N LEU A 53 4.64 -27.48 -11.16
CA LEU A 53 3.91 -28.58 -11.79
C LEU A 53 4.80 -29.62 -12.48
N ALA A 54 4.48 -30.87 -12.10
CA ALA A 54 4.79 -32.21 -12.63
C ALA A 54 6.23 -32.56 -13.05
N ALA A 55 6.70 -33.68 -12.49
CA ALA A 55 8.04 -34.28 -12.58
C ALA A 55 8.55 -34.67 -13.99
N ASN A 56 7.91 -34.18 -15.06
CA ASN A 56 8.07 -34.72 -16.41
C ASN A 56 8.74 -33.73 -17.38
N THR A 57 9.28 -32.61 -16.88
CA THR A 57 9.88 -31.56 -17.72
C THR A 57 11.40 -31.56 -17.59
N GLU A 58 12.10 -31.46 -18.73
CA GLU A 58 13.54 -31.54 -18.89
C GLU A 58 14.33 -30.77 -17.81
N ALA A 59 15.44 -31.35 -17.32
CA ALA A 59 16.22 -30.83 -16.19
C ALA A 59 16.72 -29.38 -16.37
N ALA A 60 17.00 -28.95 -17.60
CA ALA A 60 17.38 -27.57 -17.91
C ALA A 60 16.20 -26.58 -17.78
N ALA A 61 15.00 -27.00 -18.17
CA ALA A 61 13.78 -26.20 -18.01
C ALA A 61 13.33 -26.13 -16.54
N LEU A 62 13.65 -27.16 -15.74
CA LEU A 62 13.40 -27.18 -14.29
C LEU A 62 14.31 -26.19 -13.55
N ALA A 63 15.60 -26.13 -13.89
CA ALA A 63 16.56 -25.21 -13.28
C ALA A 63 16.25 -23.73 -13.59
N ALA A 64 15.95 -23.41 -14.86
CA ALA A 64 15.57 -22.05 -15.24
C ALA A 64 14.25 -21.59 -14.57
N ARG A 65 13.35 -22.54 -14.23
CA ARG A 65 12.10 -22.22 -13.51
C ARG A 65 12.27 -22.15 -12.00
N SER A 66 13.18 -22.91 -11.39
CA SER A 66 13.52 -22.71 -9.97
C SER A 66 14.15 -21.34 -9.76
N GLU A 67 15.05 -20.91 -10.65
CA GLU A 67 15.62 -19.55 -10.60
C GLU A 67 14.54 -18.46 -10.73
N ALA A 68 13.52 -18.69 -11.56
CA ALA A 68 12.39 -17.77 -11.69
C ALA A 68 11.48 -17.74 -10.46
N ILE A 69 11.36 -18.86 -9.73
CA ILE A 69 10.63 -18.94 -8.44
C ILE A 69 11.44 -18.22 -7.36
N ASP A 70 12.73 -18.49 -7.25
CA ASP A 70 13.61 -17.87 -6.26
C ASP A 70 13.68 -16.34 -6.45
N ALA A 71 13.74 -15.87 -7.71
CA ALA A 71 13.69 -14.45 -8.02
C ALA A 71 12.34 -13.82 -7.61
N TRP A 72 11.23 -14.54 -7.80
CA TRP A 72 9.91 -14.06 -7.38
C TRP A 72 9.79 -14.03 -5.86
N ASP A 73 10.24 -15.07 -5.16
CA ASP A 73 10.20 -15.17 -3.69
C ASP A 73 11.12 -14.08 -3.06
N ALA A 74 12.25 -13.74 -3.69
CA ALA A 74 13.12 -12.64 -3.28
C ALA A 74 12.45 -11.26 -3.45
N ASP A 75 11.79 -11.02 -4.58
CA ASP A 75 11.05 -9.78 -4.83
C ASP A 75 9.85 -9.65 -3.87
N ASP A 76 9.15 -10.74 -3.57
CA ASP A 76 8.03 -10.78 -2.62
C ASP A 76 8.48 -10.47 -1.20
N THR A 77 9.59 -11.09 -0.76
CA THR A 77 10.20 -10.81 0.55
C THR A 77 10.58 -9.34 0.68
N LYS A 78 11.15 -8.75 -0.38
CA LYS A 78 11.51 -7.32 -0.40
C LYS A 78 10.26 -6.43 -0.29
N ALA A 79 9.19 -6.77 -0.98
CA ALA A 79 7.91 -6.06 -0.88
C ALA A 79 7.32 -6.17 0.53
N LEU A 80 7.35 -7.35 1.14
CA LEU A 80 6.84 -7.59 2.49
C LEU A 80 7.62 -6.78 3.54
N VAL A 81 8.96 -6.77 3.45
CA VAL A 81 9.80 -5.93 4.34
C VAL A 81 9.50 -4.45 4.17
N MET A 82 9.26 -3.98 2.95
CA MET A 82 8.85 -2.60 2.70
C MET A 82 7.51 -2.28 3.38
N ILE A 83 6.50 -3.14 3.24
CA ILE A 83 5.20 -2.97 3.92
C ILE A 83 5.37 -3.02 5.45
N LEU A 84 6.22 -3.92 5.96
CA LEU A 84 6.45 -4.03 7.41
C LEU A 84 7.12 -2.76 7.96
N SER A 85 8.07 -2.18 7.22
CA SER A 85 8.77 -0.95 7.60
C SER A 85 7.89 0.30 7.62
N SER A 86 6.76 0.25 6.90
CA SER A 86 5.87 1.39 6.67
C SER A 86 4.64 1.39 7.57
N VAL A 87 4.47 0.36 8.38
CA VAL A 87 3.28 0.12 9.19
C VAL A 87 3.61 0.33 10.68
N HIS A 88 2.65 0.82 11.47
CA HIS A 88 2.81 0.97 12.92
C HIS A 88 3.02 -0.38 13.61
N ASN A 89 3.77 -0.39 14.73
CA ASN A 89 4.14 -1.61 15.48
C ASN A 89 2.94 -2.49 15.90
N ASP A 90 1.75 -1.92 16.07
CA ASP A 90 0.56 -2.70 16.45
C ASP A 90 0.00 -3.55 15.29
N LEU A 91 0.32 -3.14 14.06
CA LEU A 91 -0.12 -3.78 12.83
C LEU A 91 0.98 -4.66 12.22
N THR A 92 2.24 -4.52 12.67
CA THR A 92 3.36 -5.32 12.15
C THR A 92 3.18 -6.81 12.39
N GLN A 93 2.62 -7.21 13.54
CA GLN A 93 2.35 -8.62 13.85
C GLN A 93 1.35 -9.22 12.85
N GLN A 94 0.27 -8.51 12.55
CA GLN A 94 -0.77 -8.98 11.61
C GLN A 94 -0.30 -8.98 10.16
N VAL A 95 0.59 -8.04 9.81
CA VAL A 95 1.26 -8.03 8.51
C VAL A 95 2.27 -9.16 8.40
N ALA A 96 2.99 -9.49 9.48
CA ALA A 96 3.94 -10.60 9.51
C ALA A 96 3.26 -11.97 9.46
N ASP A 97 2.02 -12.08 9.96
CA ASP A 97 1.21 -13.29 9.84
C ASP A 97 0.77 -13.56 8.37
N CYS A 98 0.88 -12.58 7.47
CA CYS A 98 0.55 -12.76 6.06
C CYS A 98 1.74 -13.39 5.31
N GLU A 99 1.54 -14.57 4.71
CA GLU A 99 2.60 -15.33 4.02
C GLU A 99 3.15 -14.68 2.74
N THR A 100 2.40 -13.76 2.12
CA THR A 100 2.80 -13.14 0.84
C THR A 100 2.53 -11.63 0.85
N SER A 101 3.38 -10.87 0.15
CA SER A 101 3.20 -9.41 0.02
C SER A 101 1.84 -8.97 -0.55
N PRO A 102 1.23 -9.64 -1.56
CA PRO A 102 -0.12 -9.31 -1.99
C PRO A 102 -1.19 -9.59 -0.93
N ALA A 103 -1.04 -10.65 -0.11
CA ALA A 103 -1.98 -10.93 0.98
C ALA A 103 -1.92 -9.86 2.07
N ALA A 104 -0.71 -9.40 2.42
CA ALA A 104 -0.53 -8.29 3.35
C ALA A 104 -1.16 -6.99 2.84
N TRP A 105 -0.99 -6.68 1.55
CA TRP A 105 -1.56 -5.48 0.94
C TRP A 105 -3.10 -5.54 0.87
N ASP A 106 -3.66 -6.70 0.54
CA ASP A 106 -5.10 -6.93 0.54
C ASP A 106 -5.70 -6.88 1.95
N TYR A 107 -4.97 -7.37 2.96
CA TYR A 107 -5.38 -7.28 4.36
C TYR A 107 -5.51 -5.82 4.81
N LEU A 108 -4.48 -5.01 4.54
CA LEU A 108 -4.48 -3.58 4.85
C LEU A 108 -5.62 -2.85 4.12
N THR A 109 -5.80 -3.14 2.84
CA THR A 109 -6.89 -2.57 2.05
C THR A 109 -8.25 -2.99 2.59
N SER A 110 -8.48 -4.27 2.85
CA SER A 110 -9.78 -4.76 3.34
C SER A 110 -10.14 -4.18 4.71
N ARG A 111 -9.14 -3.92 5.56
CA ARG A 111 -9.32 -3.39 6.90
C ARG A 111 -9.60 -1.89 6.91
N PHE A 112 -8.82 -1.10 6.18
CA PHE A 112 -8.85 0.36 6.26
C PHE A 112 -9.61 1.03 5.11
N ASP A 113 -9.78 0.38 3.96
CA ASP A 113 -10.59 0.92 2.85
C ASP A 113 -12.10 0.87 3.20
N ARG A 114 -12.52 -0.03 4.12
CA ARG A 114 -13.89 -0.14 4.63
C ARG A 114 -14.35 1.05 5.47
N ASP A 115 -13.44 1.77 6.13
CA ASP A 115 -13.79 2.96 6.90
C ASP A 115 -14.10 4.18 6.03
N THR A 116 -13.76 4.15 4.73
CA THR A 116 -14.12 5.22 3.78
C THR A 116 -15.64 5.44 3.67
N GLY A 117 -16.46 4.41 3.93
CA GLY A 117 -17.92 4.56 4.03
C GLY A 117 -18.35 5.41 5.23
N GLN A 118 -17.74 5.21 6.40
CA GLN A 118 -18.02 6.02 7.59
C GLN A 118 -17.37 7.41 7.50
N SER A 119 -16.17 7.51 6.93
CA SER A 119 -15.50 8.81 6.69
C SER A 119 -16.27 9.64 5.66
N SER A 120 -16.80 9.03 4.59
CA SER A 120 -17.68 9.74 3.64
C SER A 120 -19.02 10.12 4.26
N ILE A 121 -19.60 9.28 5.14
CA ILE A 121 -20.80 9.65 5.91
C ILE A 121 -20.49 10.76 6.92
N MET A 122 -19.32 10.78 7.57
CA MET A 122 -18.88 11.84 8.46
C MET A 122 -18.61 13.14 7.70
N LEU A 123 -17.96 13.08 6.54
CA LEU A 123 -17.74 14.22 5.64
C LEU A 123 -19.05 14.71 5.06
N PHE A 124 -19.97 13.82 4.69
CA PHE A 124 -21.30 14.20 4.22
C PHE A 124 -22.12 14.83 5.36
N ARG A 125 -22.03 14.27 6.58
CA ARG A 125 -22.64 14.85 7.78
C ARG A 125 -22.02 16.19 8.14
N SER A 126 -20.70 16.35 8.08
CA SER A 126 -20.03 17.63 8.31
C SER A 126 -20.45 18.63 7.25
N LEU A 127 -20.51 18.25 5.98
CA LEU A 127 -21.01 19.09 4.87
C LEU A 127 -22.48 19.48 5.04
N THR A 128 -23.36 18.56 5.50
CA THR A 128 -24.78 18.87 5.77
C THR A 128 -25.00 19.64 7.08
N ASN A 129 -24.10 19.50 8.07
CA ASN A 129 -24.06 20.31 9.28
C ASN A 129 -23.41 21.68 9.02
N LEU A 130 -22.60 21.81 7.97
CA LEU A 130 -22.11 23.05 7.37
C LEU A 130 -23.21 23.78 6.57
N ARG A 131 -24.49 23.52 6.84
CA ARG A 131 -25.56 24.42 6.41
C ARG A 131 -25.36 25.74 7.14
N TYR A 132 -24.78 26.67 6.39
CA TYR A 132 -24.58 28.08 6.69
C TYR A 132 -25.62 28.59 7.69
N ARG A 133 -25.16 28.91 8.90
CA ARG A 133 -25.95 29.74 9.81
C ARG A 133 -25.83 31.16 9.27
N ASP A 134 -26.94 31.74 8.85
CA ASP A 134 -26.99 33.14 8.43
C ASP A 134 -26.39 34.02 9.54
N GLY A 135 -25.18 34.54 9.30
CA GLY A 135 -24.47 35.40 10.25
C GLY A 135 -22.95 35.27 10.30
N ASP A 136 -22.35 34.15 9.85
CA ASP A 136 -20.89 33.96 9.96
C ASP A 136 -20.12 34.34 8.67
N ASP A 137 -19.01 35.05 8.87
CA ASP A 137 -18.21 35.70 7.83
C ASP A 137 -17.55 34.67 6.89
N LEU A 138 -17.85 34.78 5.58
CA LEU A 138 -17.46 33.84 4.51
C LEU A 138 -15.97 33.48 4.47
N ARG A 139 -15.11 34.38 4.96
CA ARG A 139 -13.65 34.20 4.95
C ARG A 139 -13.17 33.18 5.96
N LEU A 140 -13.77 33.13 7.15
CA LEU A 140 -13.44 32.13 8.18
C LEU A 140 -13.86 30.72 7.75
N HIS A 141 -14.87 30.62 6.89
CA HIS A 141 -15.38 29.36 6.38
C HIS A 141 -14.54 28.73 5.27
N LEU A 142 -13.69 29.53 4.60
CA LEU A 142 -12.81 29.06 3.53
C LEU A 142 -11.39 28.72 4.04
N ASP A 143 -10.98 29.27 5.19
CA ASP A 143 -9.68 28.96 5.81
C ASP A 143 -9.64 27.57 6.47
N GLU A 144 -10.80 26.94 6.73
CA GLU A 144 -10.86 25.56 7.27
C GLU A 144 -10.52 24.48 6.22
N PHE A 145 -10.38 24.88 4.94
CA PHE A 145 -10.11 23.98 3.82
C PHE A 145 -8.67 24.03 3.27
N HIS A 146 -7.74 24.73 3.94
CA HIS A 146 -6.36 24.90 3.47
C HIS A 146 -5.29 24.34 4.42
#